data_AF-A0AAU4JSN0-F1
#
_entry.id   AF-A0AAU4JSN0-F1
#
_cell.length_a   1.000
_cell.length_b   1.000
_cell.length_c   1.000
_cell.angle_alpha   90.00
_cell.angle_beta   90.00
_cell.angle_gamma   90.00
#
_symmetry.space_group_name_H-M   'P 1'
#
loop_
_entity.id
_entity.type
_entity.pdbx_description
1 polymer ?
#
loop_
_entity_poly.entity_id
_entity_poly.type
_entity_poly.pdbx_seq_one_letter_code
_entity_poly.pdbx_strand_id
1 'polypeptide(L)'
;MSHLAEDQVAGVLRQWIGTTTPKLLGEGMDGAVYEVDDSRVAKIWFAGSVESSRRAAAFYDALTAKPLPFQVPRITQVESVGGRVVTIERRLTGTTVAAALAAGAVSREDAYTIVVDIVAALAAGGGLPAARELAVLGEDSPLFSAGEGFPAALGRLAERRVERFRPVLSGAVADLDRKAAALTSRLVEVDSELNPEL
;
A
#
# COMPACT_ATOMS: atom_id res chain seq x y z
N MET A 1 10.92 -7.13 -14.28
CA MET A 1 10.19 -5.85 -14.20
C MET A 1 10.42 -5.12 -15.51
N SER A 2 9.36 -4.63 -16.16
CA SER A 2 9.45 -3.90 -17.42
C SER A 2 9.70 -2.44 -17.09
N HIS A 3 10.96 -1.98 -17.19
CA HIS A 3 11.25 -0.54 -17.14
C HIS A 3 10.64 0.10 -18.39
N LEU A 4 9.81 1.12 -18.21
CA LEU A 4 9.32 1.93 -19.32
C LEU A 4 10.49 2.74 -19.89
N ALA A 5 10.56 2.83 -21.22
CA ALA A 5 11.52 3.73 -21.85
C ALA A 5 11.19 5.18 -21.51
N GLU A 6 12.21 6.05 -21.41
CA GLU A 6 12.05 7.46 -21.04
C GLU A 6 11.01 8.19 -21.90
N ASP A 7 11.01 7.94 -23.22
CA ASP A 7 10.02 8.50 -24.16
C ASP A 7 8.58 8.06 -23.87
N GLN A 8 8.39 6.81 -23.41
CA GLN A 8 7.08 6.30 -23.02
C GLN A 8 6.59 6.97 -21.73
N VAL A 9 7.49 7.13 -20.75
CA VAL A 9 7.20 7.84 -19.50
C VAL A 9 6.83 9.30 -19.79
N ALA A 10 7.63 9.99 -20.61
CA ALA A 10 7.36 11.35 -21.03
C ALA A 10 6.02 11.44 -21.78
N GLY A 11 5.70 10.47 -22.64
CA GLY A 11 4.39 10.38 -23.30
C GLY A 11 3.22 10.26 -22.33
N VAL A 12 3.34 9.41 -21.30
CA VAL A 12 2.32 9.20 -20.27
C VAL A 12 2.14 10.44 -19.38
N LEU A 13 3.23 11.16 -19.07
CA LEU A 13 3.19 12.28 -18.12
C LEU A 13 2.98 13.64 -18.76
N ARG A 14 3.05 13.76 -20.10
CA ARG A 14 3.03 15.02 -20.85
C ARG A 14 1.90 15.98 -20.45
N GLN A 15 0.73 15.45 -20.11
CA GLN A 15 -0.40 16.30 -19.72
C GLN A 15 -0.24 17.02 -18.37
N TRP A 16 0.67 16.55 -17.50
CA TRP A 16 0.93 17.17 -16.19
C TRP A 16 2.25 17.94 -16.12
N ILE A 17 3.28 17.49 -16.84
CA ILE A 17 4.62 18.11 -16.81
C ILE A 17 4.97 18.89 -18.08
N GLY A 18 4.07 18.89 -19.08
CA GLY A 18 4.28 19.55 -20.36
C GLY A 18 5.39 18.90 -21.19
N THR A 19 6.29 19.73 -21.70
CA THR A 19 7.46 19.30 -22.50
C THR A 19 8.72 19.08 -21.66
N THR A 20 8.60 19.16 -20.33
CA THR A 20 9.73 18.96 -19.42
C THR A 20 10.10 17.48 -19.34
N THR A 21 11.39 17.19 -19.22
CA THR A 21 11.86 15.82 -18.96
C THR A 21 11.34 15.33 -17.59
N PRO A 22 10.68 14.16 -17.51
CA PRO A 22 10.24 13.59 -16.24
C PRO A 22 11.41 13.35 -15.28
N LYS A 23 11.29 13.83 -14.03
CA LYS A 23 12.27 13.55 -12.99
C LYS A 23 11.78 12.43 -12.09
N LEU A 24 12.44 11.28 -12.16
CA LEU A 24 12.16 10.13 -11.28
C LEU A 24 12.53 10.47 -9.83
N LEU A 25 11.59 10.29 -8.90
CA LEU A 25 11.79 10.45 -7.46
C LEU A 25 12.01 9.11 -6.76
N GLY A 26 11.45 8.02 -7.29
CA GLY A 26 11.64 6.68 -6.75
C GLY A 26 10.90 5.63 -7.56
N GLU A 27 11.40 4.40 -7.52
CA GLU A 27 10.80 3.25 -8.18
C GLU A 27 10.79 2.06 -7.21
N GLY A 28 9.72 1.28 -7.24
CA GLY A 28 9.56 0.08 -6.45
C GLY A 28 8.77 -0.99 -7.20
N MET A 29 8.35 -2.03 -6.49
CA MET A 29 7.65 -3.18 -7.10
C MET A 29 6.32 -2.79 -7.76
N ASP A 30 5.63 -1.76 -7.24
CA ASP A 30 4.28 -1.40 -7.67
C ASP A 30 4.25 -0.31 -8.75
N GLY A 31 5.36 0.39 -8.96
CA GLY A 31 5.38 1.53 -9.86
C GLY A 31 6.56 2.47 -9.63
N ALA A 32 6.54 3.55 -10.41
CA ALA A 32 7.52 4.62 -10.39
C ALA A 32 6.83 5.96 -10.11
N VAL A 33 7.46 6.79 -9.28
CA VAL A 33 6.98 8.10 -8.85
C VAL A 33 7.84 9.19 -9.46
N TYR A 34 7.21 10.16 -10.10
CA TYR A 34 7.85 11.26 -10.81
C TYR A 34 7.42 12.60 -10.21
N GLU A 35 8.33 13.57 -10.25
CA GLU A 35 8.03 14.95 -9.91
C GLU A 35 7.09 15.54 -10.98
N VAL A 36 6.00 16.17 -10.54
CA VAL A 36 5.16 17.00 -11.41
C VAL A 36 5.51 18.47 -11.20
N ASP A 37 5.49 18.89 -9.94
CA ASP A 37 5.93 20.21 -9.49
C ASP A 37 6.31 20.16 -7.99
N ASP A 38 6.46 21.33 -7.36
CA ASP A 38 6.82 21.46 -5.94
C ASP A 38 5.78 20.85 -4.98
N SER A 39 4.54 20.70 -5.42
CA SER A 39 3.39 20.28 -4.61
C SER A 39 2.76 18.96 -5.04
N ARG A 40 3.13 18.42 -6.21
CA ARG A 40 2.52 17.23 -6.81
C ARG A 40 3.55 16.24 -7.32
N VAL A 41 3.17 14.97 -7.23
CA VAL A 41 3.88 13.84 -7.84
C VAL A 41 2.92 13.01 -8.68
N ALA A 42 3.46 12.34 -9.69
CA ALA A 42 2.72 11.37 -10.49
C ALA A 42 3.28 9.97 -10.21
N LYS A 43 2.41 9.02 -9.85
CA LYS A 43 2.79 7.61 -9.75
C LYS A 43 2.22 6.85 -10.94
N ILE A 44 3.11 6.22 -11.72
CA ILE A 44 2.76 5.29 -12.77
C ILE A 44 2.76 3.89 -12.16
N TRP A 45 1.62 3.22 -12.16
CA TRP A 45 1.47 1.88 -11.60
C TRP A 45 1.85 0.81 -12.62
N PHE A 46 2.63 -0.18 -12.18
CA PHE A 46 3.04 -1.30 -13.04
C PHE A 46 1.93 -2.34 -13.22
N ALA A 47 1.07 -2.47 -12.21
CA ALA A 47 -0.11 -3.32 -12.20
C ALA A 47 -1.23 -2.66 -11.38
N GLY A 48 -2.45 -3.17 -11.53
CA GLY A 48 -3.64 -2.65 -10.84
C GLY A 48 -4.61 -1.95 -11.79
N SER A 49 -5.74 -1.52 -11.23
CA SER A 49 -6.84 -0.90 -11.98
C SER A 49 -7.15 0.52 -11.50
N VAL A 50 -7.86 1.29 -12.33
CA VAL A 50 -8.37 2.61 -11.95
C VAL A 50 -9.27 2.50 -10.72
N GLU A 51 -10.09 1.45 -10.64
CA GLU A 51 -10.97 1.18 -9.51
C GLU A 51 -10.19 0.94 -8.22
N SER A 52 -9.11 0.15 -8.28
CA SER A 52 -8.24 -0.08 -7.11
C SER A 52 -7.59 1.22 -6.61
N SER A 53 -7.13 2.07 -7.54
CA SER A 53 -6.55 3.38 -7.22
C SER A 53 -7.58 4.37 -6.68
N ARG A 54 -8.84 4.31 -7.15
CA ARG A 54 -9.95 5.09 -6.58
C ARG A 54 -10.29 4.66 -5.16
N ARG A 55 -10.25 3.35 -4.85
CA ARG A 55 -10.41 2.85 -3.47
C ARG A 55 -9.28 3.35 -2.57
N ALA A 56 -8.04 3.33 -3.05
CA ALA A 56 -6.91 3.93 -2.35
C ALA A 56 -7.10 5.44 -2.12
N ALA A 57 -7.59 6.19 -3.12
CA ALA A 57 -7.88 7.61 -2.98
C ALA A 57 -8.93 7.87 -1.90
N ALA A 58 -10.04 7.13 -1.91
CA ALA A 58 -11.08 7.24 -0.89
C ALA A 58 -10.57 6.91 0.53
N PHE A 59 -9.69 5.91 0.65
CA PHE A 59 -9.01 5.61 1.92
C PHE A 59 -8.16 6.79 2.41
N TYR A 60 -7.34 7.37 1.54
CA TYR A 60 -6.48 8.51 1.90
C TYR A 60 -7.27 9.77 2.25
N ASP A 61 -8.36 10.04 1.55
CA ASP A 61 -9.26 11.15 1.90
C ASP A 61 -9.92 10.92 3.26
N ALA A 62 -10.38 9.69 3.55
CA ALA A 62 -10.92 9.33 4.86
C ALA A 62 -9.87 9.45 5.99
N LEU A 63 -8.61 9.10 5.69
CA LEU A 63 -7.51 9.23 6.64
C LEU A 63 -7.13 10.70 6.88
N THR A 64 -7.17 11.53 5.84
CA THR A 64 -6.91 12.99 5.93
C THR A 64 -7.96 13.70 6.79
N ALA A 65 -9.19 13.17 6.87
CA ALA A 65 -10.24 13.71 7.72
C ALA A 65 -10.05 13.39 9.21
N LYS A 66 -9.08 12.53 9.58
CA LYS A 66 -8.76 12.23 10.98
C LYS A 66 -7.83 13.30 11.56
N PRO A 67 -7.90 13.59 12.87
CA PRO A 67 -7.02 14.56 13.54
C PRO A 67 -5.64 13.95 13.80
N LEU A 68 -4.91 13.59 12.74
CA LEU A 68 -3.56 13.03 12.85
C LEU A 68 -2.52 14.14 13.07
N PRO A 69 -1.48 13.91 13.89
CA PRO A 69 -0.42 14.89 14.12
C PRO A 69 0.56 15.01 12.94
N PHE A 70 0.30 14.31 11.85
CA PHE A 70 1.13 14.29 10.64
C PHE A 70 0.27 14.27 9.38
N GLN A 71 0.90 14.65 8.28
CA GLN A 71 0.32 14.60 6.96
C GLN A 71 0.36 13.17 6.39
N VAL A 72 -0.72 12.79 5.69
CA VAL A 72 -0.81 11.51 4.99
C VAL A 72 -0.84 11.73 3.47
N PRO A 73 -0.50 10.70 2.66
CA PRO A 73 -0.62 10.79 1.20
C PRO A 73 -2.05 11.14 0.80
N ARG A 74 -2.21 11.82 -0.34
CA ARG A 74 -3.51 12.16 -0.88
C ARG A 74 -3.48 12.06 -2.40
N ILE A 75 -4.31 11.17 -2.93
CA ILE A 75 -4.50 11.01 -4.37
C ILE A 75 -5.58 11.98 -4.83
N THR A 76 -5.22 12.95 -5.67
CA THR A 76 -6.13 13.99 -6.16
C THR A 76 -6.73 13.65 -7.53
N GLN A 77 -6.10 12.74 -8.28
CA GLN A 77 -6.54 12.34 -9.61
C GLN A 77 -6.14 10.89 -9.88
N VAL A 78 -7.01 10.14 -10.57
CA VAL A 78 -6.75 8.78 -11.02
C VAL A 78 -7.14 8.69 -12.50
N GLU A 79 -6.18 8.31 -13.35
CA GLU A 79 -6.40 8.18 -14.79
C GLU A 79 -5.84 6.89 -15.37
N SER A 80 -6.30 6.55 -16.58
CA SER A 80 -5.68 5.55 -17.43
C SER A 80 -5.09 6.24 -18.65
N VAL A 81 -3.76 6.21 -18.77
CA VAL A 81 -3.02 6.85 -19.86
C VAL A 81 -2.13 5.80 -20.51
N GLY A 82 -2.28 5.58 -21.82
CA GLY A 82 -1.51 4.56 -22.53
C GLY A 82 -1.70 3.14 -21.97
N GLY A 83 -2.89 2.84 -21.43
CA GLY A 83 -3.18 1.54 -20.80
C GLY A 83 -2.54 1.34 -19.42
N ARG A 84 -1.94 2.38 -18.83
CA ARG A 84 -1.35 2.38 -17.48
C ARG A 84 -2.22 3.21 -16.56
N VAL A 85 -2.36 2.77 -15.32
CA VAL A 85 -2.97 3.59 -14.27
C VAL A 85 -1.95 4.61 -13.79
N VAL A 86 -2.36 5.87 -13.73
CA VAL A 86 -1.57 6.98 -13.20
C VAL A 86 -2.35 7.67 -12.11
N THR A 87 -1.71 7.90 -10.96
CA THR A 87 -2.26 8.73 -9.89
C THR A 87 -1.49 10.03 -9.77
N ILE A 88 -2.20 11.15 -9.64
CA ILE A 88 -1.60 12.42 -9.22
C ILE A 88 -1.87 12.58 -7.74
N GLU A 89 -0.80 12.85 -7.01
CA GLU A 89 -0.80 12.85 -5.56
C GLU A 89 -0.19 14.13 -5.02
N ARG A 90 -0.66 14.56 -3.86
CA ARG A 90 -0.01 15.63 -3.11
C ARG A 90 1.38 15.16 -2.68
N ARG A 91 2.39 15.95 -2.99
CA ARG A 91 3.76 15.69 -2.57
C ARG A 91 3.88 15.87 -1.06
N LEU A 92 4.38 14.83 -0.39
CA LEU A 92 4.90 14.93 0.97
C LEU A 92 6.39 15.23 0.88
N THR A 93 6.79 16.43 1.29
CA THR A 93 8.20 16.81 1.35
C THR A 93 8.85 16.26 2.61
N GLY A 94 10.18 16.15 2.58
CA GLY A 94 10.97 15.69 3.72
C GLY A 94 11.96 14.59 3.32
N THR A 95 12.54 13.99 4.35
CA THR A 95 13.52 12.90 4.23
C THR A 95 12.93 11.66 4.87
N THR A 96 13.16 10.49 4.27
CA THR A 96 12.69 9.23 4.86
C THR A 96 13.43 8.98 6.18
N VAL A 97 12.77 8.34 7.15
CA VAL A 97 13.41 7.97 8.43
C VAL A 97 14.65 7.10 8.18
N ALA A 98 14.61 6.22 7.19
CA ALA A 98 15.75 5.40 6.80
C ALA A 98 16.95 6.23 6.32
N ALA A 99 16.71 7.25 5.48
CA ALA A 99 17.77 8.14 5.01
C ALA A 99 18.30 9.04 6.14
N ALA A 100 17.42 9.53 7.02
CA ALA A 100 17.80 10.33 8.18
C ALA A 100 18.65 9.52 9.17
N LEU A 101 18.30 8.25 9.40
CA LEU A 101 19.06 7.31 10.20
C LEU A 101 20.44 7.03 9.58
N ALA A 102 20.49 6.76 8.27
CA ALA A 102 21.74 6.52 7.56
C ALA A 102 22.69 7.74 7.58
N ALA A 103 22.12 8.96 7.56
CA ALA A 103 22.87 10.21 7.67
C ALA A 103 23.25 10.57 9.11
N GLY A 104 22.82 9.80 10.12
CA GLY A 104 23.04 10.10 11.54
C GLY A 104 22.25 11.31 12.04
N ALA A 105 21.26 11.80 11.29
CA ALA A 105 20.41 12.91 11.68
C ALA A 105 19.35 12.51 12.72
N VAL A 106 19.05 11.21 12.82
CA VAL A 106 18.11 10.62 13.78
C VAL A 106 18.76 9.37 14.37
N SER A 107 18.64 9.16 15.68
CA SER A 107 19.14 7.95 16.32
C SER A 107 18.27 6.73 16.00
N ARG A 108 18.79 5.52 16.23
CA ARG A 108 17.98 4.30 16.04
C ARG A 108 16.78 4.24 16.99
N GLU A 109 16.95 4.73 18.21
CA GLU A 109 15.89 4.79 19.21
C GLU A 109 14.79 5.76 18.77
N ASP A 110 15.16 6.97 18.34
CA ASP A 110 14.21 7.95 17.81
C ASP A 110 13.46 7.42 16.58
N ALA A 111 14.15 6.71 15.68
CA ALA A 111 13.52 6.10 14.52
C ALA A 111 12.43 5.07 14.92
N TYR A 112 12.65 4.31 15.99
CA TYR A 112 11.63 3.40 16.52
C TYR A 112 10.47 4.15 17.15
N THR A 113 10.76 5.15 17.97
CA THR A 113 9.73 6.00 18.59
C THR A 113 8.84 6.64 17.52
N ILE A 114 9.41 7.22 16.47
CA ILE A 114 8.64 7.81 15.35
C ILE A 114 7.67 6.79 14.74
N VAL A 115 8.13 5.56 14.48
CA VAL A 115 7.26 4.53 13.89
C VAL A 115 6.15 4.13 14.85
N VAL A 116 6.47 3.94 16.13
CA VAL A 116 5.49 3.58 17.17
C VAL A 116 4.45 4.69 17.34
N ASP A 117 4.87 5.96 17.39
CA ASP A 117 3.99 7.12 17.53
C ASP A 117 3.03 7.23 16.34
N ILE A 118 3.51 6.98 15.11
CA ILE A 118 2.66 6.95 13.91
C ILE A 118 1.60 5.84 14.05
N VAL A 119 2.01 4.62 14.42
CA VAL A 119 1.09 3.49 14.58
C VAL A 119 0.07 3.76 15.69
N ALA A 120 0.51 4.33 16.81
CA ALA A 120 -0.36 4.69 17.93
C ALA A 120 -1.39 5.76 17.53
N ALA A 121 -0.96 6.80 16.80
CA ALA A 121 -1.86 7.84 16.30
C ALA A 121 -2.90 7.28 15.31
N LEU A 122 -2.48 6.38 14.41
CA LEU A 122 -3.39 5.70 13.49
C LEU A 122 -4.41 4.83 14.23
N ALA A 123 -3.97 4.08 15.24
CA ALA A 123 -4.84 3.23 16.06
C ALA A 123 -5.87 4.08 16.86
N ALA A 124 -5.43 5.19 17.44
CA ALA A 124 -6.29 6.12 18.19
C ALA A 124 -7.35 6.79 17.29
N GLY A 125 -7.10 6.88 15.98
CA GLY A 125 -8.05 7.42 15.00
C GLY A 125 -9.33 6.58 14.82
N GLY A 126 -9.39 5.36 15.38
CA GLY A 126 -10.54 4.47 15.30
C GLY A 126 -10.78 3.90 13.90
N GLY A 127 -11.93 3.24 13.72
CA GLY A 127 -12.27 2.55 12.49
C GLY A 127 -12.27 3.46 11.23
N LEU A 128 -11.82 2.87 10.12
CA LEU A 128 -11.84 3.45 8.78
C LEU A 128 -12.57 2.48 7.83
N PRO A 129 -13.89 2.66 7.59
CA PRO A 129 -14.63 1.78 6.69
C PRO A 129 -13.99 1.67 5.29
N ALA A 130 -13.47 2.78 4.76
CA ALA A 130 -12.75 2.81 3.48
C ALA A 130 -11.49 1.91 3.45
N ALA A 131 -10.87 1.63 4.61
CA ALA A 131 -9.73 0.72 4.68
C ALA A 131 -10.12 -0.73 4.36
N ARG A 132 -11.38 -1.11 4.59
CA ARG A 132 -11.88 -2.46 4.32
C ARG A 132 -12.09 -2.75 2.83
N GLU A 133 -12.16 -1.68 2.03
CA GLU A 133 -12.28 -1.73 0.57
C GLU A 133 -10.92 -1.88 -0.14
N LEU A 134 -9.80 -1.79 0.60
CA LEU A 134 -8.47 -1.95 0.04
C LEU A 134 -8.18 -3.42 -0.27
N ALA A 135 -7.58 -3.64 -1.44
CA ALA A 135 -7.00 -4.93 -1.79
C ALA A 135 -5.61 -5.07 -1.15
N VAL A 136 -5.24 -6.31 -0.81
CA VAL A 136 -3.85 -6.60 -0.42
C VAL A 136 -2.98 -6.62 -1.67
N LEU A 137 -1.71 -6.22 -1.53
CA LEU A 137 -0.73 -6.22 -2.61
C LEU A 137 -0.77 -7.53 -3.43
N GLY A 138 -1.01 -7.43 -4.74
CA GLY A 138 -1.07 -8.58 -5.65
C GLY A 138 -2.45 -9.24 -5.77
N GLU A 139 -3.47 -8.67 -5.11
CA GLU A 139 -4.89 -9.02 -5.25
C GLU A 139 -5.67 -7.90 -5.95
N ASP A 140 -6.70 -8.26 -6.70
CA ASP A 140 -7.58 -7.27 -7.37
C ASP A 140 -8.83 -6.94 -6.55
N SER A 141 -9.15 -7.78 -5.56
CA SER A 141 -10.33 -7.67 -4.70
C SER A 141 -9.99 -7.22 -3.29
N PRO A 142 -10.90 -6.52 -2.59
CA PRO A 142 -10.72 -6.15 -1.19
C PRO A 142 -10.36 -7.35 -0.30
N LEU A 143 -9.59 -7.09 0.77
CA LEU A 143 -9.26 -8.12 1.75
C LEU A 143 -10.52 -8.68 2.44
N PHE A 144 -11.41 -7.78 2.83
CA PHE A 144 -12.58 -8.10 3.62
C PHE A 144 -13.82 -8.31 2.75
N SER A 145 -14.65 -9.27 3.15
CA SER A 145 -16.05 -9.31 2.72
C SER A 145 -16.95 -8.57 3.72
N ALA A 146 -18.19 -8.30 3.31
CA ALA A 146 -19.19 -7.64 4.16
C ALA A 146 -19.40 -8.42 5.47
N GLY A 147 -19.31 -7.72 6.61
CA GLY A 147 -19.52 -8.30 7.95
C GLY A 147 -18.39 -9.21 8.46
N GLU A 148 -17.28 -9.32 7.74
CA GLU A 148 -16.24 -10.28 8.09
C GLU A 148 -15.21 -9.76 9.10
N GLY A 149 -14.83 -10.59 10.08
CA GLY A 149 -13.72 -10.34 10.98
C GLY A 149 -12.34 -10.44 10.31
N PHE A 150 -11.30 -9.93 10.97
CA PHE A 150 -9.93 -9.97 10.45
C PHE A 150 -9.36 -11.39 10.28
N PRO A 151 -9.55 -12.35 11.22
CA PRO A 151 -9.03 -13.71 11.06
C PRO A 151 -9.58 -14.43 9.83
N ALA A 152 -10.89 -14.32 9.60
CA ALA A 152 -11.54 -14.93 8.45
C ALA A 152 -11.04 -14.33 7.12
N ALA A 153 -10.89 -13.00 7.07
CA ALA A 153 -10.41 -12.31 5.87
C ALA A 153 -8.97 -12.73 5.52
N LEU A 154 -8.10 -12.82 6.54
CA LEU A 154 -6.72 -13.25 6.37
C LEU A 154 -6.60 -14.75 6.05
N GLY A 155 -7.44 -15.59 6.66
CA GLY A 155 -7.53 -17.02 6.33
C GLY A 155 -7.86 -17.25 4.87
N ARG A 156 -8.89 -16.58 4.34
CA ARG A 156 -9.23 -16.67 2.91
C ARG A 156 -8.13 -16.12 1.99
N LEU A 157 -7.44 -15.06 2.40
CA LEU A 157 -6.29 -14.57 1.63
C LEU A 157 -5.19 -15.64 1.59
N ALA A 158 -4.89 -16.27 2.72
CA ALA A 158 -3.89 -17.33 2.80
C ALA A 158 -4.26 -18.51 1.91
N GLU A 159 -5.51 -18.98 1.95
CA GLU A 159 -6.02 -20.05 1.09
C GLU A 159 -5.83 -19.73 -0.40
N ARG A 160 -6.25 -18.54 -0.85
CA ARG A 160 -6.07 -18.12 -2.25
C ARG A 160 -4.61 -18.09 -2.67
N ARG A 161 -3.73 -17.59 -1.80
CA ARG A 161 -2.29 -17.50 -2.09
C ARG A 161 -1.60 -18.86 -2.08
N VAL A 162 -1.94 -19.72 -1.14
CA VAL A 162 -1.43 -21.11 -1.10
C VAL A 162 -1.83 -21.81 -2.40
N GLU A 163 -3.07 -21.66 -2.84
CA GLU A 163 -3.52 -22.28 -4.08
C GLU A 163 -2.82 -21.70 -5.31
N ARG A 164 -2.78 -20.36 -5.44
CA ARG A 164 -2.11 -19.66 -6.55
C ARG A 164 -0.63 -20.03 -6.67
N PHE A 165 0.06 -20.19 -5.54
CA PHE A 165 1.50 -20.45 -5.50
C PHE A 165 1.83 -21.91 -5.18
N ARG A 166 0.85 -22.82 -5.18
CA ARG A 166 1.02 -24.24 -4.89
C ARG A 166 2.16 -24.89 -5.67
N PRO A 167 2.32 -24.66 -6.99
CA PRO A 167 3.41 -25.29 -7.74
C PRO A 167 4.81 -24.97 -7.20
N VAL A 168 5.00 -23.79 -6.62
CA VAL A 168 6.26 -23.35 -6.01
C VAL A 168 6.34 -23.83 -4.56
N LEU A 169 5.26 -23.66 -3.80
CA LEU A 169 5.22 -23.95 -2.37
C LEU A 169 5.33 -25.44 -2.05
N SER A 170 4.74 -26.32 -2.85
CA SER A 170 4.77 -27.78 -2.61
C SER A 170 6.19 -28.37 -2.59
N GLY A 171 7.13 -27.75 -3.31
CA GLY A 171 8.55 -28.16 -3.30
C GLY A 171 9.39 -27.53 -2.17
N ALA A 172 8.95 -26.39 -1.63
CA ALA A 172 9.70 -25.62 -0.64
C ALA A 172 9.20 -25.81 0.80
N VAL A 173 7.94 -26.22 0.97
CA VAL A 173 7.28 -26.31 2.27
C VAL A 173 6.78 -27.73 2.52
N ALA A 174 7.49 -28.44 3.40
CA ALA A 174 7.02 -29.74 3.90
C ALA A 174 5.67 -29.59 4.62
N ASP A 175 4.77 -30.55 4.41
CA ASP A 175 3.41 -30.59 4.95
C ASP A 175 2.58 -29.32 4.67
N LEU A 176 2.69 -28.76 3.47
CA LEU A 176 2.04 -27.49 3.11
C LEU A 176 0.55 -27.45 3.49
N ASP A 177 -0.22 -28.49 3.15
CA ASP A 177 -1.67 -28.51 3.41
C ASP A 177 -1.98 -28.52 4.92
N ARG A 178 -1.22 -29.29 5.72
CA ARG A 178 -1.35 -29.32 7.18
C ARG A 178 -1.04 -27.96 7.79
N LYS A 179 0.02 -27.29 7.31
CA LYS A 179 0.41 -25.95 7.78
C LYS A 179 -0.59 -24.88 7.38
N ALA A 180 -1.14 -24.95 6.16
CA ALA A 180 -2.19 -24.05 5.71
C ALA A 180 -3.45 -24.19 6.57
N ALA A 181 -3.88 -25.42 6.86
CA ALA A 181 -5.03 -25.66 7.75
C ALA A 181 -4.77 -25.16 9.18
N ALA A 182 -3.59 -25.42 9.74
CA ALA A 182 -3.21 -24.97 11.08
C ALA A 182 -3.13 -23.44 11.20
N LEU A 183 -2.73 -22.74 10.14
CA LEU A 183 -2.69 -21.28 10.10
C LEU A 183 -4.07 -20.68 10.37
N THR A 184 -5.12 -21.17 9.70
CA THR A 184 -6.48 -20.66 9.88
C THR A 184 -6.96 -20.85 11.32
N SER A 185 -6.72 -22.00 11.93
CA SER A 185 -7.03 -22.22 13.35
C SER A 185 -6.28 -21.26 14.26
N ARG A 186 -4.97 -21.05 14.01
CA ARG A 186 -4.15 -20.17 14.85
C ARG A 186 -4.55 -18.69 14.73
N LEU A 187 -5.00 -18.26 13.56
CA LEU A 187 -5.50 -16.89 13.36
C LEU A 187 -6.72 -16.59 14.23
N VAL A 188 -7.61 -17.55 14.41
CA VAL A 188 -8.79 -17.41 15.28
C VAL A 188 -8.36 -17.37 16.76
N GLU A 189 -7.47 -18.28 17.18
CA GLU A 189 -6.97 -18.32 18.56
C GLU A 189 -6.32 -16.99 18.98
N VAL A 190 -5.43 -16.44 18.14
CA VAL A 190 -4.74 -15.18 18.44
C VAL A 190 -5.70 -14.01 18.56
N ASP A 191 -6.75 -13.95 17.74
CA ASP A 191 -7.73 -12.88 17.81
C ASP A 191 -8.56 -12.96 19.10
N SER A 192 -8.94 -14.17 19.53
CA SER A 192 -9.63 -14.39 20.80
C SER A 192 -8.77 -14.04 22.02
N GLU A 193 -7.45 -14.28 21.96
CA GLU A 193 -6.51 -13.87 23.02
C GLU A 193 -6.38 -12.33 23.12
N LEU A 194 -6.46 -11.62 22.00
CA LEU A 194 -6.30 -10.17 21.93
C LEU A 194 -7.61 -9.39 22.14
N ASN A 195 -8.76 -9.99 21.84
CA ASN A 195 -10.09 -9.39 21.95
C ASN A 195 -11.04 -10.29 22.78
N PRO A 196 -10.83 -10.45 24.09
CA PRO A 196 -11.61 -11.39 24.90
C PRO A 196 -13.08 -10.98 25.15
N GLU A 197 -13.49 -9.76 24.78
CA GLU A 197 -14.83 -9.21 25.01
C GLU A 197 -15.66 -8.98 23.71
N LEU A 198 -15.24 -9.57 22.58
CA LEU A 198 -16.08 -9.74 21.38
C LEU A 198 -16.59 -11.19 21.31
#